data_AF-A0A1G3AGL6-F1
#
_entry.id   AF-A0A1G3AGL6-F1
#
_cell.length_a   1.000
_cell.length_b   1.000
_cell.length_c   1.000
_cell.angle_alpha   90.00
_cell.angle_beta   90.00
_cell.angle_gamma   90.00
#
_symmetry.space_group_name_H-M   'P 1'
#
loop_
_entity.id
_entity.type
_entity.pdbx_description
1 polymer ?
#
loop_
_entity_poly.entity_id
_entity_poly.type
_entity_poly.pdbx_seq_one_letter_code
_entity_poly.pdbx_strand_id
1 'polypeptide(L)' 'MESTPFDIPLDDKVLVALERNPHLSTRSLRFETDSGRVTLRGLVGTYFQKQMAQEALRHVEGINEIRNELEVVSL' A
#
# COMPACT_ATOMS: atom_id res chain seq x y z
N MET A 1 10.66 22.12 -13.11
CA MET A 1 9.89 21.34 -12.12
C MET A 1 10.91 20.92 -11.09
N GLU A 2 10.86 21.57 -9.94
CA GLU A 2 11.88 21.49 -8.89
C GLU A 2 11.53 20.30 -8.01
N SER A 3 12.26 19.18 -8.15
CA SER A 3 12.21 18.12 -7.16
C SER A 3 13.02 18.59 -5.98
N THR A 4 12.35 18.96 -4.90
CA THR A 4 12.98 19.25 -3.62
C THR A 4 13.80 18.01 -3.19
N PRO A 5 15.09 18.15 -2.83
CA PRO A 5 15.99 17.02 -2.60
C PRO A 5 15.67 16.14 -1.36
N PHE A 6 14.52 16.35 -0.71
CA PHE A 6 14.06 15.63 0.48
C PHE A 6 12.70 14.93 0.31
N ASP A 7 12.08 14.98 -0.88
CA ASP A 7 10.83 14.27 -1.11
C ASP A 7 11.09 12.77 -1.21
N ILE A 8 10.66 12.04 -0.18
CA ILE A 8 10.67 10.57 -0.18
C ILE A 8 9.74 10.10 -1.30
N PRO A 9 10.21 9.22 -2.21
CA PRO A 9 9.38 8.65 -3.26
C PRO A 9 8.08 8.04 -2.71
N LEU A 10 7.00 8.11 -3.48
CA LEU A 10 5.69 7.60 -3.04
C LEU A 10 5.75 6.09 -2.75
N ASP A 11 6.52 5.36 -3.56
CA ASP A 11 6.80 3.94 -3.39
C ASP A 11 7.44 3.62 -2.03
N ASP A 12 8.45 4.39 -1.62
CA ASP A 12 9.07 4.26 -0.30
C ASP A 12 8.07 4.58 0.83
N LYS A 13 7.27 5.65 0.68
CA LYS A 13 6.22 6.00 1.65
C LYS A 13 5.19 4.87 1.81
N VAL A 14 4.76 4.28 0.70
CA VAL A 14 3.81 3.15 0.65
C VAL A 14 4.41 1.90 1.31
N LEU A 15 5.66 1.56 0.97
CA LEU A 15 6.36 0.41 1.55
C LEU A 15 6.43 0.54 3.08
N VAL A 16 6.91 1.67 3.59
CA VAL A 16 7.03 1.92 5.03
C VAL A 16 5.67 1.84 5.74
N ALA A 17 4.62 2.38 5.13
CA ALA A 17 3.28 2.34 5.70
C ALA A 17 2.73 0.90 5.82
N LEU A 18 2.96 0.07 4.81
CA LEU A 18 2.55 -1.33 4.81
C LEU A 18 3.35 -2.17 5.80
N GLU A 19 4.67 -1.98 5.88
CA GLU A 19 5.56 -2.70 6.80
C GLU A 19 5.28 -2.38 8.27
N ARG A 20 4.82 -1.16 8.57
CA ARG A 20 4.45 -0.76 9.94
C ARG A 20 3.16 -1.41 10.43
N ASN A 21 2.36 -2.02 9.56
CA ASN A 21 1.11 -2.65 9.96
C ASN A 21 1.36 -4.11 10.41
N PRO A 22 1.21 -4.43 11.72
CA PRO A 22 1.52 -5.76 12.25
C PRO A 22 0.59 -6.87 11.75
N HIS A 23 -0.54 -6.51 11.12
CA HIS A 23 -1.49 -7.48 10.57
C HIS A 23 -1.18 -7.88 9.12
N LEU A 24 -0.25 -7.18 8.46
CA LEU A 24 0.09 -7.42 7.06
C LEU A 24 1.40 -8.18 6.94
N SER A 25 1.45 -9.11 5.99
CA SER A 25 2.71 -9.67 5.50
C SER A 25 3.00 -9.08 4.14
N THR A 26 4.08 -8.31 4.01
CA THR A 26 4.51 -7.72 2.73
C THR A 26 5.06 -8.76 1.76
N ARG A 27 5.25 -10.01 2.18
CA ARG A 27 5.85 -11.07 1.34
C ARG A 27 4.92 -11.55 0.23
N SER A 28 3.61 -11.55 0.45
CA SER A 28 2.58 -11.95 -0.53
C SER A 28 1.79 -10.78 -1.10
N LEU A 29 2.15 -9.55 -0.72
CA LEU A 29 1.54 -8.32 -1.16
C LEU A 29 2.51 -7.58 -2.08
N ARG A 30 2.02 -7.15 -3.24
CA ARG A 30 2.72 -6.25 -4.15
C ARG A 30 1.92 -4.97 -4.33
N PHE A 31 2.61 -3.89 -4.68
CA PHE A 31 1.98 -2.63 -5.02
C PHE A 31 2.62 -2.01 -6.25
N GLU A 32 1.85 -1.19 -6.95
CA GLU A 32 2.28 -0.35 -8.05
C GLU A 32 1.85 1.08 -7.74
N THR A 33 2.73 2.06 -7.96
CA THR A 33 2.42 3.48 -7.84
C THR A 33 2.45 4.12 -9.21
N ASP A 34 1.41 4.90 -9.54
CA ASP A 34 1.34 5.67 -10.77
C ASP A 34 0.63 7.00 -10.51
N SER A 35 1.35 8.11 -10.60
CA SER A 35 0.76 9.46 -10.57
C SER A 35 -0.17 9.71 -9.36
N GLY A 36 0.20 9.17 -8.19
CA GLY A 36 -0.58 9.26 -6.95
C GLY A 36 -1.68 8.21 -6.78
N ARG A 37 -1.83 7.29 -7.75
CA ARG A 37 -2.66 6.09 -7.62
C ARG A 37 -1.80 4.96 -7.08
N VAL A 38 -2.32 4.22 -6.11
CA VAL A 38 -1.67 3.01 -5.59
C VAL A 38 -2.58 1.81 -5.85
N THR A 39 -2.05 0.78 -6.47
CA THR A 39 -2.76 -0.48 -6.70
C THR A 39 -2.13 -1.59 -5.87
N LEU A 40 -2.90 -2.21 -4.98
CA LEU A 40 -2.48 -3.32 -4.12
C LEU A 40 -2.93 -4.65 -4.74
N ARG A 41 -2.00 -5.61 -4.85
CA ARG A 41 -2.23 -6.93 -5.46
C ARG A 41 -1.59 -8.04 -4.64
N GLY A 42 -2.13 -9.24 -4.76
CA GLY A 42 -1.62 -10.43 -4.08
C GLY A 42 -2.63 -11.04 -3.12
N LEU A 43 -2.14 -11.84 -2.18
CA LEU A 43 -2.97 -12.70 -1.34
C LEU A 43 -2.90 -12.29 0.13
N VAL A 44 -4.06 -12.27 0.78
CA VAL A 44 -4.21 -12.11 2.23
C VAL A 44 -5.11 -13.20 2.81
N GLY A 45 -4.93 -13.52 4.09
CA GLY A 45 -5.67 -14.61 4.74
C GLY A 45 -7.09 -14.22 5.18
N THR A 46 -7.38 -12.92 5.30
CA THR A 46 -8.67 -12.43 5.79
C THR A 46 -9.10 -11.12 5.13
N TYR A 47 -10.41 -10.87 5.11
CA TYR A 47 -10.96 -9.56 4.73
C TYR A 47 -10.46 -8.43 5.65
N PHE A 48 -10.21 -8.73 6.93
CA PHE A 48 -9.64 -7.76 7.85
C PHE A 48 -8.27 -7.28 7.37
N GLN A 49 -7.37 -8.20 6.99
CA GLN A 49 -6.07 -7.84 6.41
C GLN A 49 -6.21 -7.05 5.10
N LYS A 50 -7.16 -7.42 4.23
CA LYS A 50 -7.46 -6.64 3.03
C LYS A 50 -7.82 -5.18 3.37
N GLN A 51 -8.68 -4.97 4.37
CA GLN A 51 -9.05 -3.62 4.82
C GLN A 51 -7.87 -2.88 5.48
N MET A 52 -7.07 -3.56 6.29
CA MET A 52 -5.89 -2.99 6.94
C MET A 52 -4.84 -2.50 5.94
N ALA A 53 -4.66 -3.19 4.81
CA ALA A 53 -3.77 -2.73 3.74
C ALA A 53 -4.24 -1.40 3.12
N GLN A 54 -5.55 -1.22 2.93
CA GLN A 54 -6.10 0.03 2.43
C GLN A 54 -6.02 1.15 3.48
N GLU A 55 -6.32 0.85 4.73
CA GLU A 55 -6.29 1.84 5.82
C GLU A 55 -4.87 2.33 6.10
N ALA A 56 -3.86 1.44 6.02
CA ALA A 56 -2.46 1.80 6.16
C ALA A 56 -2.02 2.90 5.17
N LEU A 57 -2.64 2.95 3.99
CA LEU A 57 -2.29 3.88 2.93
C LEU A 57 -3.15 5.15 2.91
N ARG A 58 -4.30 5.17 3.58
CA ARG A 58 -5.27 6.27 3.51
C ARG A 58 -4.69 7.64 3.86
N HIS A 59 -3.68 7.68 4.74
CA HIS A 59 -3.08 8.92 5.23
C HIS A 59 -1.67 9.17 4.67
N VAL A 60 -1.24 8.39 3.68
CA VAL A 60 0.06 8.60 3.03
C VAL A 60 -0.05 9.77 2.06
N GLU A 61 0.76 10.79 2.31
CA GLU A 61 0.85 11.97 1.46
C GLU A 61 1.29 11.60 0.04
N GLY A 62 0.59 12.16 -0.96
CA GLY A 62 0.81 11.88 -2.38
C GLY A 62 -0.10 10.79 -2.94
N ILE A 63 -0.87 10.09 -2.10
CA ILE A 63 -1.92 9.17 -2.55
C ILE A 63 -3.22 9.93 -2.80
N ASN A 64 -3.74 9.83 -4.02
CA ASN A 64 -5.02 10.36 -4.46
C ASN A 64 -6.07 9.25 -4.63
N GLU A 65 -5.65 8.03 -4.95
CA GLU A 65 -6.54 6.89 -5.16
C GLU A 65 -5.87 5.58 -4.70
N ILE A 66 -6.64 4.72 -4.03
CA ILE A 66 -6.20 3.38 -3.64
C ILE A 66 -7.09 2.35 -4.33
N ARG A 67 -6.50 1.50 -5.16
CA ARG A 67 -7.15 0.33 -5.76
C ARG A 67 -6.72 -0.91 -5.01
N ASN A 68 -7.64 -1.52 -4.27
CA ASN A 68 -7.35 -2.70 -3.47
C ASN A 68 -7.84 -3.97 -4.19
N GLU A 69 -6.95 -4.54 -5.00
CA GLU A 69 -7.13 -5.77 -5.76
C GLU A 69 -6.58 -7.01 -5.02
N LEU A 70 -6.40 -6.92 -3.69
CA LEU A 70 -5.99 -8.08 -2.88
C LEU A 70 -7.07 -9.15 -2.89
N GLU A 71 -6.68 -10.41 -3.03
CA GLU A 71 -7.57 -11.55 -2.95
C GLU A 71 -7.50 -12.19 -1.56
N VAL A 72 -8.67 -12.48 -0.99
CA VAL A 72 -8.77 -13.18 0.27
C VAL A 72 -8.77 -14.67 -0.03
N VAL A 73 -7.72 -15.35 0.38
CA VAL A 73 -7.64 -16.82 0.32
C VAL A 73 -7.90 -17.34 1.73
N SER A 74 -8.98 -18.09 1.89
CA SER A 74 -9.12 -18.94 3.08
C SER A 74 -8.07 -20.04 2.97
N LEU A 75 -7.01 -19.92 3.78
CA LEU A 75 -6.11 -21.02 4.08
C LEU A 75 -6.77 -21.96 5.10
#